data_AF-A0A952SMI7-F1
#
_entry.id   AF-A0A952SMI7-F1
#
_cell.length_a   1.000
_cell.length_b   1.000
_cell.length_c   1.000
_cell.angle_alpha   90.00
_cell.angle_beta   90.00
_cell.angle_gamma   90.00
#
_symmetry.space_group_name_H-M   'P 1'
#
loop_
_entity.id
_entity.type
_entity.pdbx_description
1 polymer ?
#
loop_
_entity_poly.entity_id
_entity_poly.type
_entity_poly.pdbx_seq_one_letter_code
_entity_poly.pdbx_strand_id
1 'polypeptide(L)'
;MLTCLDKLDMPLDEGIAQYVRILCAAGIETYESCEGGDGHCYPEPTVRFHGDRSEGMRALAVAQQQDLPVLSVRRAWPIIDGEPTGPTWEMTFWRKANAISPVR
;
A
#
# COMPACT_ATOMS: atom_id res chain seq x y z
N MET A 1 8.92 9.55 18.74
CA MET A 1 7.72 9.12 18.01
C MET A 1 8.18 7.94 17.16
N LEU A 2 7.83 6.70 17.54
CA LEU A 2 8.20 5.52 16.75
C LEU A 2 7.51 5.63 15.39
N THR A 3 8.28 5.54 14.31
CA THR A 3 7.76 5.61 12.95
C THR A 3 7.14 4.25 12.59
N CYS A 4 6.19 4.25 11.64
CA CYS A 4 5.56 3.03 11.12
C CYS A 4 6.58 1.98 10.62
N LEU A 5 7.78 2.41 10.21
CA LEU A 5 8.88 1.52 9.79
C LEU A 5 9.62 0.83 10.94
N ASP A 6 9.56 1.37 12.15
CA ASP A 6 10.21 0.77 13.34
C ASP A 6 9.43 -0.44 13.88
N LYS A 7 8.26 -0.74 13.29
CA LYS A 7 7.35 -1.83 13.68
C LYS A 7 7.22 -2.93 12.62
N LEU A 8 8.18 -3.03 11.69
CA LEU A 8 8.14 -4.08 10.68
C LEU A 8 8.43 -5.44 11.32
N ASP A 9 7.43 -6.32 11.36
CA ASP A 9 7.60 -7.70 11.83
C ASP A 9 8.40 -8.56 10.83
N MET A 10 8.47 -8.13 9.56
CA MET A 10 9.18 -8.83 8.48
C MET A 10 9.84 -7.83 7.50
N PRO A 11 10.89 -8.25 6.77
CA PRO A 11 11.47 -7.45 5.70
C PRO A 11 10.46 -7.11 4.59
N LEU A 12 10.60 -5.94 3.97
CA LEU A 12 9.77 -5.51 2.83
C LEU A 12 10.37 -5.99 1.50
N ASP A 13 9.51 -6.47 0.60
CA ASP A 13 9.88 -6.77 -0.78
C ASP A 13 10.41 -5.52 -1.50
N GLU A 14 11.47 -5.65 -2.27
CA GLU A 14 12.12 -4.52 -2.95
C GLU A 14 11.15 -3.79 -3.91
N GLY A 15 10.26 -4.54 -4.56
CA GLY A 15 9.27 -4.01 -5.50
C GLY A 15 8.17 -3.14 -4.87
N ILE A 16 8.02 -3.14 -3.54
CA ILE A 16 7.01 -2.33 -2.83
C ILE A 16 7.60 -1.41 -1.76
N ALA A 17 8.83 -1.66 -1.32
CA ALA A 17 9.42 -1.03 -0.15
C ALA A 17 9.38 0.52 -0.18
N GLN A 18 9.62 1.15 -1.33
CA GLN A 18 9.58 2.62 -1.43
C GLN A 18 8.17 3.18 -1.19
N TYR A 19 7.13 2.50 -1.70
CA TYR A 19 5.75 2.96 -1.54
C TYR A 19 5.32 2.87 -0.08
N VAL A 20 5.64 1.76 0.59
CA VAL A 20 5.40 1.59 2.03
C VAL A 20 6.12 2.66 2.84
N ARG A 21 7.40 2.91 2.57
CA ARG A 21 8.19 3.95 3.27
C ARG A 21 7.57 5.34 3.13
N ILE A 22 7.15 5.72 1.93
CA ILE A 22 6.52 7.02 1.67
C ILE A 22 5.20 7.16 2.46
N LEU A 23 4.34 6.15 2.42
CA LEU A 23 3.07 6.16 3.14
C LEU A 23 3.30 6.19 4.66
N CYS A 24 4.16 5.32 5.20
CA CYS A 24 4.53 5.31 6.62
C CYS A 24 5.12 6.65 7.07
N ALA A 25 6.00 7.28 6.27
CA ALA A 25 6.60 8.58 6.59
C ALA A 25 5.57 9.71 6.66
N ALA A 26 4.48 9.60 5.90
CA ALA A 26 3.33 10.51 5.97
C ALA A 26 2.31 10.14 7.08
N GLY A 27 2.67 9.18 7.95
CA GLY A 27 1.84 8.73 9.06
C GLY A 27 0.66 7.86 8.64
N ILE A 28 0.68 7.23 7.47
CA ILE A 28 -0.31 6.21 7.08
C ILE A 28 0.09 4.90 7.76
N GLU A 29 -0.83 4.30 8.51
CA GLU A 29 -0.56 3.06 9.24
C GLU A 29 -0.76 1.84 8.33
N THR A 30 0.29 1.43 7.63
CA THR A 30 0.30 0.23 6.78
C THR A 30 0.48 -1.04 7.60
N TYR A 31 -0.15 -2.14 7.21
CA TYR A 31 -0.02 -3.42 7.92
C TYR A 31 0.20 -4.65 7.02
N GLU A 32 -0.05 -4.54 5.72
CA GLU A 32 0.20 -5.60 4.75
C GLU A 32 0.66 -4.98 3.44
N SER A 33 1.64 -5.61 2.78
CA SER A 33 2.11 -5.20 1.46
C SER A 33 2.52 -6.40 0.63
N CYS A 34 2.40 -6.28 -0.69
CA CYS A 34 2.86 -7.26 -1.65
C CYS A 34 3.47 -6.53 -2.85
N GLU A 35 4.61 -7.00 -3.37
CA GLU A 35 5.18 -6.43 -4.60
C GLU A 35 4.45 -6.82 -5.89
N GLY A 36 3.65 -7.89 -5.84
CA GLY A 36 2.89 -8.42 -6.96
C GLY A 36 3.71 -9.08 -8.08
N GLY A 37 2.99 -9.66 -9.03
CA GLY A 37 3.55 -10.39 -10.19
C GLY A 37 3.63 -11.91 -9.98
N ASP A 38 4.38 -12.59 -10.84
CA ASP A 38 4.46 -14.06 -10.84
C ASP A 38 4.92 -14.61 -9.47
N GLY A 39 4.12 -15.52 -8.91
CA GLY A 39 4.37 -16.13 -7.60
C GLY A 39 3.82 -15.36 -6.40
N HIS A 40 3.17 -14.20 -6.61
CA HIS A 40 2.56 -13.39 -5.55
C HIS A 40 1.03 -13.51 -5.53
N CYS A 41 0.43 -13.19 -4.38
CA CYS A 41 -1.03 -13.22 -4.19
C CYS A 41 -1.78 -12.16 -5.00
N TYR A 42 -1.10 -11.07 -5.38
CA TYR A 42 -1.69 -9.96 -6.13
C TYR A 42 -0.97 -9.79 -7.47
N PRO A 43 -1.69 -9.46 -8.56
CA PRO A 43 -1.05 -9.15 -9.83
C PRO A 43 -0.27 -7.84 -9.75
N GLU A 44 -0.82 -6.83 -9.08
CA GLU A 44 -0.19 -5.53 -8.91
C GLU A 44 0.46 -5.34 -7.54
N PRO A 45 1.53 -4.53 -7.44
CA PRO A 45 2.03 -4.06 -6.16
C PRO A 45 0.90 -3.41 -5.35
N THR A 46 0.75 -3.83 -4.10
CA THR A 46 -0.42 -3.54 -3.27
C THR A 46 0.00 -3.21 -1.84
N VAL A 47 -0.60 -2.19 -1.24
CA VAL A 47 -0.45 -1.83 0.17
C VAL A 47 -1.83 -1.73 0.82
N ARG A 48 -1.99 -2.36 1.98
CA ARG A 48 -3.17 -2.22 2.84
C ARG A 48 -2.83 -1.45 4.10
N PHE A 49 -3.77 -0.61 4.52
CA PHE A 49 -3.57 0.31 5.65
C PHE A 49 -4.86 0.54 6.43
N HIS A 50 -4.70 0.92 7.69
CA HIS A 50 -5.79 1.28 8.60
C HIS A 50 -6.26 2.71 8.35
N GLY A 51 -7.46 3.02 8.84
CA GLY A 51 -7.94 4.40 8.95
C GLY A 51 -9.45 4.54 8.83
N ASP A 52 -9.90 5.78 8.97
CA ASP A 52 -11.33 6.12 8.93
C ASP A 52 -11.87 6.21 7.48
N ARG A 53 -13.04 6.85 7.31
CA ARG A 53 -13.67 6.98 5.98
C ARG A 53 -12.89 7.88 5.01
N SER A 54 -12.03 8.75 5.51
CA SER A 54 -11.27 9.71 4.72
C SER A 54 -9.84 9.23 4.41
N GLU A 55 -9.35 8.24 5.15
CA GLU A 55 -7.95 7.86 5.11
C GLU A 55 -7.47 7.43 3.71
N GLY A 56 -8.30 6.76 2.93
CA GLY A 56 -7.97 6.40 1.55
C GLY A 56 -7.65 7.62 0.68
N MET A 57 -8.40 8.72 0.85
CA MET A 57 -8.16 9.96 0.11
C MET A 57 -6.93 10.71 0.64
N ARG A 58 -6.67 10.63 1.94
CA ARG A 58 -5.43 11.15 2.54
C ARG A 58 -4.21 10.43 1.98
N ALA A 59 -4.24 9.11 1.94
CA ALA A 59 -3.20 8.27 1.34
C ALA A 59 -2.99 8.60 -0.13
N LEU A 60 -4.09 8.74 -0.89
CA LEU A 60 -4.03 9.08 -2.31
C LEU A 60 -3.34 10.43 -2.54
N ALA A 61 -3.68 11.45 -1.76
CA ALA A 61 -3.06 12.77 -1.87
C ALA A 61 -1.54 12.70 -1.63
N VAL A 62 -1.10 11.95 -0.60
CA VAL A 62 0.34 11.72 -0.33
C VAL A 62 1.00 11.02 -1.52
N ALA A 63 0.40 9.95 -2.02
CA ALA A 63 0.94 9.17 -3.12
C ALA A 63 1.10 10.02 -4.40
N GLN A 64 0.10 10.84 -4.72
CA GLN A 64 0.13 11.75 -5.87
C GLN A 64 1.18 12.87 -5.71
N GLN A 65 1.33 13.44 -4.50
CA GLN A 65 2.37 14.44 -4.22
C GLN A 65 3.79 13.89 -4.37
N GLN A 66 3.95 12.56 -4.31
CA GLN A 66 5.23 11.86 -4.49
C GLN A 66 5.33 11.18 -5.87
N ASP A 67 4.43 11.51 -6.81
CA ASP A 67 4.38 10.94 -8.16
C ASP A 67 4.33 9.40 -8.19
N LEU A 68 3.72 8.77 -7.18
CA LEU A 68 3.59 7.33 -7.13
C LEU A 68 2.63 6.84 -8.24
N PRO A 69 2.91 5.68 -8.85
CA PRO A 69 2.14 5.13 -9.96
C PRO A 69 0.85 4.46 -9.48
N VAL A 70 -0.01 5.20 -8.76
CA VAL A 70 -1.27 4.68 -8.21
C VAL A 70 -2.17 4.22 -9.35
N LEU A 71 -2.62 2.96 -9.26
CA LEU A 71 -3.59 2.37 -10.17
C LEU A 71 -5.01 2.47 -9.59
N SER A 72 -5.18 2.18 -8.29
CA SER A 72 -6.48 2.32 -7.64
C SER A 72 -6.37 2.51 -6.13
N VAL A 73 -7.41 3.11 -5.54
CA VAL A 73 -7.65 3.14 -4.09
C VAL A 73 -9.03 2.59 -3.83
N ARG A 74 -9.13 1.61 -2.93
CA ARG A 74 -10.35 0.85 -2.67
C ARG A 74 -10.60 0.74 -1.18
N ARG A 75 -11.88 0.73 -0.82
CA ARG A 75 -12.33 0.33 0.52
C ARG A 75 -13.01 -1.02 0.41
N ALA A 76 -12.45 -2.03 1.07
CA ALA A 76 -12.91 -3.40 0.95
C ALA A 76 -13.39 -3.96 2.30
N TRP A 77 -14.35 -4.89 2.22
CA TRP A 77 -14.79 -5.74 3.33
C TRP A 77 -14.50 -7.20 2.97
N PRO A 78 -13.28 -7.69 3.24
CA PRO A 78 -12.96 -9.11 3.10
C PRO A 78 -13.96 -9.98 3.86
N ILE A 79 -14.43 -11.06 3.22
CA ILE A 79 -15.23 -12.07 3.90
C ILE A 79 -14.30 -13.16 4.42
N ILE A 80 -14.20 -13.32 5.73
CA ILE A 80 -13.39 -14.36 6.40
C ILE A 80 -14.36 -15.20 7.22
N ASP A 81 -14.30 -16.52 7.06
CA ASP A 81 -15.22 -17.48 7.70
C ASP A 81 -16.71 -17.17 7.50
N GLY A 82 -17.05 -16.59 6.34
CA GLY A 82 -18.42 -16.19 5.99
C GLY A 82 -18.87 -14.83 6.56
N GLU A 83 -18.00 -14.13 7.29
CA GLU A 83 -18.31 -12.87 7.94
C GLU A 83 -17.51 -11.69 7.34
N PRO A 84 -18.12 -10.49 7.22
CA PRO A 84 -17.41 -9.30 6.78
C PRO A 84 -16.41 -8.84 7.85
N THR A 85 -15.15 -8.80 7.48
CA THR A 85 -14.04 -8.26 8.26
C THR A 85 -13.56 -6.96 7.60
N GLY A 86 -13.29 -5.92 8.38
CA GLY A 86 -12.89 -4.60 7.87
C GLY A 86 -13.80 -3.46 8.35
N PRO A 87 -13.86 -2.32 7.62
CA PRO A 87 -13.25 -2.09 6.30
C PRO A 87 -11.74 -1.98 6.35
N THR A 88 -11.08 -2.38 5.26
CA THR A 88 -9.67 -2.10 4.97
C THR A 88 -9.56 -1.09 3.83
N TRP A 89 -8.51 -0.27 3.85
CA TRP A 89 -8.09 0.47 2.68
C TRP A 89 -7.00 -0.29 1.95
N GLU A 90 -7.11 -0.31 0.62
CA GLU A 90 -6.14 -0.91 -0.29
C GLU A 90 -5.75 0.12 -1.35
N MET A 91 -4.45 0.23 -1.60
CA MET A 91 -3.90 1.01 -2.70
C MET A 91 -3.02 0.11 -3.57
N THR A 92 -3.31 0.09 -4.86
CA THR A 92 -2.55 -0.67 -5.86
C THR A 92 -1.76 0.26 -6.78
N PHE A 93 -0.68 -0.24 -7.35
CA PHE A 93 0.25 0.51 -8.20
C PHE A 93 0.47 -0.22 -9.52
N TRP A 94 0.51 0.50 -10.65
CA TRP A 94 0.63 -0.13 -11.98
C TRP A 94 2.05 -0.62 -12.33
N ARG A 95 3.04 -0.33 -11.48
CA ARG A 95 4.40 -0.87 -11.58
C ARG A 95 5.05 -0.99 -10.21
N LYS A 96 6.08 -1.84 -10.12
CA LYS A 96 6.93 -1.97 -8.93
C LYS A 96 7.77 -0.71 -8.70
N ALA A 97 8.16 -0.47 -7.46
CA ALA A 97 9.03 0.63 -7.05
C ALA A 97 10.42 0.57 -7.69
N ASN A 98 10.95 -0.64 -7.89
CA ASN A 98 12.25 -0.88 -8.53
C ASN A 98 12.16 -0.92 -10.07
N ALA A 99 10.97 -0.79 -10.66
CA ALA A 99 10.84 -0.71 -12.10
C ALA A 99 11.42 0.62 -12.60
N ILE A 100 12.39 0.56 -13.50
CA ILE A 100 13.04 1.72 -14.10
C ILE A 100 11.94 2.59 -14.73
N SER A 101 11.82 3.86 -14.31
CA SER A 101 10.90 4.78 -14.97
C SER A 101 11.36 5.00 -16.41
N PRO A 102 10.55 4.69 -17.44
CA PRO A 102 10.78 5.33 -18.73
C PRO A 102 10.56 6.83 -18.48
N VAL A 103 11.58 7.60 -18.84
CA VAL A 103 11.63 9.06 -18.75
C VAL A 103 10.30 9.63 -19.27
N ARG A 104 9.69 10.55 -18.50
CA ARG A 104 8.45 11.26 -18.85
C ARG A 104 8.58 12.00 -20.18
#